data_AF-A0A8T4EM39-F1
#
_entry.id   AF-A0A8T4EM39-F1
#
_cell.length_a   1.000
_cell.length_b   1.000
_cell.length_c   1.000
_cell.angle_alpha   90.00
_cell.angle_beta   90.00
_cell.angle_gamma   90.00
#
_symmetry.space_group_name_H-M   'P 1'
#
loop_
_entity.id
_entity.type
_entity.pdbx_description
1 polymer ?
#
loop_
_entity_poly.entity_id
_entity_poly.type
_entity_poly.pdbx_seq_one_letter_code
_entity_poly.pdbx_strand_id
1 'polypeptide(L)'
;MEHTKQIIAWELLLVFVFSSLLLIQSAEENNLAVITGRAVASPTKSSVLAEIENAIPKADFLDDISDMSACLIVSMSSTTKYSYELVKVDGVAAVTESSSEMCKGVQNEDFIVRYISYDALKSHLENPNFNRMKLEADGTYLFVYPSKYIEQGMTISDPAEFKQKFGALLNNYFTQQEIKTMLSPKTAEEREPSSVMSYLFYFIIGTVVAVVLIIGFILTQSKKPEIKENLELAAYIKSSLAQGYQEEQVRQALLQSGWNPKSVDDAFKSMNSANSAAPAQKQQNIGIA
;
A
#
# COMPACT_ATOMS: atom_id res chain seq x y z
N MET A 1 -28.56 10.68 -24.17
CA MET A 1 -27.17 11.19 -24.21
C MET A 1 -26.59 11.43 -22.81
N GLU A 2 -27.42 11.75 -21.81
CA GLU A 2 -26.99 11.91 -20.40
C GLU A 2 -26.52 10.62 -19.72
N HIS A 3 -27.21 9.50 -19.97
CA HIS A 3 -26.80 8.19 -19.45
C HIS A 3 -25.41 7.74 -19.90
N THR A 4 -25.01 8.10 -21.13
CA THR A 4 -23.71 7.74 -21.69
C THR A 4 -22.56 8.44 -20.97
N LYS A 5 -22.79 9.66 -20.44
CA LYS A 5 -21.77 10.40 -19.69
C LYS A 5 -21.53 9.82 -18.29
N GLN A 6 -22.58 9.32 -17.63
CA GLN A 6 -22.45 8.68 -16.32
C GLN A 6 -21.69 7.36 -16.39
N ILE A 7 -21.89 6.57 -17.44
CA ILE A 7 -21.20 5.28 -17.63
C ILE A 7 -19.69 5.50 -17.81
N ILE A 8 -19.29 6.48 -18.64
CA ILE A 8 -17.87 6.79 -18.87
C ILE A 8 -17.17 7.29 -17.60
N ALA A 9 -17.88 8.09 -16.77
CA ALA A 9 -17.33 8.57 -15.51
C ALA A 9 -17.06 7.43 -14.51
N TRP A 10 -17.94 6.43 -14.46
CA TRP A 10 -17.76 5.25 -13.61
C TRP A 10 -16.62 4.34 -14.06
N GLU A 11 -16.43 4.16 -15.37
CA GLU A 11 -15.31 3.35 -15.88
C GLU A 11 -13.95 4.00 -15.60
N LEU A 12 -13.84 5.32 -15.76
CA LEU A 12 -12.60 6.05 -15.44
C LEU A 12 -12.25 5.97 -13.95
N LEU A 13 -13.26 6.01 -13.06
CA LEU A 13 -13.05 5.85 -11.63
C LEU A 13 -12.51 4.45 -11.30
N LEU A 14 -13.09 3.40 -11.90
CA LEU A 14 -12.65 2.01 -11.71
C LEU A 14 -11.22 1.79 -12.18
N VAL A 15 -10.84 2.32 -13.35
CA VAL A 15 -9.48 2.22 -13.88
C VAL A 15 -8.47 2.92 -12.97
N PHE A 16 -8.83 4.07 -12.41
CA PHE A 16 -7.95 4.81 -11.51
C PHE A 16 -7.72 4.03 -10.20
N VAL A 17 -8.79 3.51 -9.58
CA VAL A 17 -8.71 2.70 -8.36
C VAL A 17 -7.86 1.45 -8.58
N PHE A 18 -8.08 0.70 -9.67
CA PHE A 18 -7.31 -0.50 -9.99
C PHE A 18 -5.83 -0.19 -10.27
N SER A 19 -5.54 0.92 -10.96
CA SER A 19 -4.15 1.31 -11.28
C SER A 19 -3.37 1.69 -10.02
N SER A 20 -4.00 2.39 -9.06
CA SER A 20 -3.39 2.67 -7.75
C SER A 20 -3.17 1.40 -6.91
N LEU A 21 -4.05 0.40 -7.01
CA LEU A 21 -3.90 -0.87 -6.29
C LEU A 21 -2.72 -1.69 -6.84
N LEU A 22 -2.51 -1.66 -8.16
CA LEU A 22 -1.40 -2.37 -8.81
C LEU A 22 -0.02 -1.78 -8.48
N LEU A 23 0.07 -0.45 -8.34
CA LEU A 23 1.30 0.23 -7.95
C LEU A 23 1.73 -0.10 -6.51
N ILE A 24 0.79 -0.40 -5.62
CA ILE A 24 1.08 -0.79 -4.23
C ILE A 24 1.70 -2.20 -4.18
N GLN A 25 1.29 -3.12 -5.06
CA GLN A 25 1.86 -4.48 -5.11
C GLN A 25 3.27 -4.52 -5.70
N SER A 26 3.61 -3.60 -6.62
CA SER A 26 4.93 -3.58 -7.28
C SER A 26 6.08 -3.09 -6.39
N ALA A 27 5.79 -2.49 -5.23
CA ALA A 27 6.81 -1.89 -4.37
C ALA A 27 7.55 -2.92 -3.49
N GLU A 28 7.08 -4.17 -3.40
CA GLU A 28 7.60 -5.15 -2.43
C GLU A 28 8.72 -6.07 -2.99
N GLU A 29 8.93 -6.13 -4.30
CA GLU A 29 9.88 -7.09 -4.91
C GLU A 29 11.30 -6.56 -5.24
N ASN A 30 11.59 -5.28 -5.03
CA ASN A 30 12.83 -4.68 -5.56
C ASN A 30 14.08 -4.75 -4.65
N ASN A 31 14.10 -5.59 -3.61
CA ASN A 31 15.28 -5.80 -2.76
C ASN A 31 15.97 -7.16 -3.00
N LEU A 32 15.94 -7.69 -4.22
CA LEU A 32 16.77 -8.83 -4.60
C LEU A 32 18.21 -8.35 -4.86
N ALA A 33 19.04 -8.52 -3.83
CA ALA A 33 20.48 -8.28 -3.88
C ALA A 33 21.11 -8.97 -5.10
N VAL A 34 21.92 -8.21 -5.84
CA VAL A 34 22.73 -8.69 -6.96
C VAL A 34 23.82 -9.63 -6.40
N ILE A 35 23.57 -10.94 -6.49
CA ILE A 35 24.54 -11.98 -6.10
C ILE A 35 25.52 -12.20 -7.26
N THR A 36 26.67 -11.53 -7.21
CA THR A 36 27.85 -11.93 -8.00
C THR A 36 28.82 -12.65 -7.07
N GLY A 37 29.00 -13.96 -7.25
CA GLY A 37 30.16 -14.65 -6.66
C GLY A 37 29.89 -16.10 -6.24
N ARG A 38 30.69 -17.00 -6.81
CA ARG A 38 30.98 -18.40 -6.43
C ARG A 38 29.85 -19.14 -5.68
N ALA A 39 29.29 -20.18 -6.31
CA ALA A 39 28.44 -21.16 -5.64
C ALA A 39 29.23 -21.86 -4.51
N VAL A 40 29.17 -21.30 -3.31
CA VAL A 40 29.59 -21.98 -2.09
C VAL A 40 28.54 -23.06 -1.85
N ALA A 41 28.96 -24.31 -1.71
CA ALA A 41 28.04 -25.38 -1.34
C ALA A 41 27.34 -24.97 -0.04
N SER A 42 26.01 -24.92 -0.05
CA SER A 42 25.23 -24.63 1.14
C SER A 42 25.59 -25.67 2.21
N PRO A 43 25.88 -25.25 3.46
CA PRO A 43 26.26 -26.18 4.51
C PRO A 43 25.12 -27.16 4.78
N THR A 44 25.45 -28.39 5.13
CA THR A 44 24.45 -29.39 5.51
C THR A 44 23.91 -29.11 6.90
N LYS A 45 22.71 -29.63 7.21
CA LYS A 45 22.10 -29.51 8.54
C LYS A 45 23.03 -29.99 9.66
N SER A 46 23.77 -31.07 9.42
CA SER A 46 24.77 -31.62 10.34
C SER A 46 26.01 -30.75 10.51
N SER A 47 26.47 -30.06 9.46
CA SER A 47 27.60 -29.13 9.55
C SER A 47 27.24 -27.94 10.42
N VAL A 48 26.04 -27.38 10.21
CA VAL A 48 25.52 -26.27 11.00
C VAL A 48 25.30 -26.69 12.46
N LEU A 49 24.82 -27.93 12.73
CA LEU A 49 24.73 -28.46 14.10
C LEU A 49 26.08 -28.44 14.80
N ALA A 50 27.12 -28.99 14.17
CA ALA A 50 28.46 -29.05 14.75
C ALA A 50 29.04 -27.65 15.05
N GLU A 51 28.75 -26.66 14.20
CA GLU A 51 29.12 -25.26 14.45
C GLU A 51 28.41 -24.69 15.69
N ILE A 52 27.10 -24.94 15.82
CA ILE A 52 26.32 -24.51 16.99
C ILE A 52 26.85 -25.21 18.25
N GLU A 53 27.04 -26.53 18.24
CA GLU A 53 27.57 -27.30 19.38
C GLU A 53 28.93 -26.79 19.86
N ASN A 54 29.80 -26.35 18.94
CA ASN A 54 31.10 -25.78 19.28
C ASN A 54 31.03 -24.33 19.82
N ALA A 55 29.94 -23.61 19.53
CA ALA A 55 29.76 -22.22 19.96
C ALA A 55 28.99 -22.13 21.29
N ILE A 56 28.04 -23.02 21.55
CA ILE A 56 27.18 -22.99 22.74
C ILE A 56 27.96 -22.94 24.06
N PRO A 57 29.03 -23.73 24.29
CA PRO A 57 29.81 -23.64 25.53
C PRO A 57 30.54 -22.31 25.74
N LYS A 58 30.60 -21.44 24.72
CA LYS A 58 31.24 -20.12 24.76
C LYS A 58 30.22 -19.00 24.99
N ALA A 59 28.93 -19.31 24.99
CA ALA A 59 27.86 -18.34 25.14
C ALA A 59 27.71 -17.94 26.61
N ASP A 60 28.20 -16.75 26.95
CA ASP A 60 28.27 -16.23 28.32
C ASP A 60 26.89 -16.18 29.01
N PHE A 61 25.86 -15.80 28.26
CA PHE A 61 24.51 -15.64 28.78
C PHE A 61 23.87 -16.95 29.23
N LEU A 62 24.37 -18.10 28.76
CA LEU A 62 23.87 -19.37 29.22
C LEU A 62 24.21 -19.58 30.69
N ASP A 63 25.32 -19.06 31.20
CA ASP A 63 25.73 -19.25 32.60
C ASP A 63 24.72 -18.68 33.59
N ASP A 64 23.93 -17.67 33.18
CA ASP A 64 22.90 -17.03 33.98
C ASP A 64 21.53 -17.74 33.96
N ILE A 65 21.43 -18.88 33.28
CA ILE A 65 20.20 -19.65 33.11
C ILE A 65 20.43 -21.08 33.59
N SER A 66 19.67 -21.57 34.59
CA SER A 66 19.80 -22.96 35.05
C SER A 66 19.25 -23.94 34.01
N ASP A 67 18.01 -23.67 33.59
CA ASP A 67 17.21 -24.54 32.74
C ASP A 67 16.59 -23.72 31.61
N MET A 68 16.65 -24.25 30.39
CA MET A 68 16.14 -23.59 29.21
C MET A 68 15.80 -24.62 28.13
N SER A 69 14.73 -24.36 27.40
CA SER A 69 14.46 -24.97 26.11
C SER A 69 14.35 -23.87 25.07
N ALA A 70 15.20 -23.90 24.06
CA ALA A 70 15.20 -22.95 22.96
C ALA A 70 15.12 -23.67 21.61
N CYS A 71 14.42 -23.06 20.67
CA CYS A 71 14.40 -23.45 19.28
C CYS A 71 15.29 -22.51 18.48
N LEU A 72 16.24 -23.04 17.71
CA LEU A 72 17.05 -22.26 16.79
C LEU A 72 16.59 -22.57 15.36
N ILE A 73 16.14 -21.56 14.62
CA ILE A 73 15.74 -21.68 13.22
C ILE A 73 16.71 -20.88 12.37
N VAL A 74 17.33 -21.52 11.38
CA VAL A 74 18.31 -20.92 10.49
C VAL A 74 17.75 -20.97 9.06
N SER A 75 17.56 -19.81 8.45
CA SER A 75 17.07 -19.75 7.07
C SER A 75 18.25 -19.92 6.11
N MET A 76 18.25 -20.98 5.32
CA MET A 76 19.31 -21.28 4.35
C MET A 76 19.02 -20.66 2.97
N SER A 77 17.73 -20.56 2.65
CA SER A 77 17.18 -19.89 1.47
C SER A 77 15.78 -19.37 1.81
N SER A 78 15.03 -18.88 0.81
CA SER A 78 13.62 -18.53 0.97
C SER A 78 12.72 -19.72 1.31
N THR A 79 13.13 -20.94 0.95
CA THR A 79 12.33 -22.17 1.11
C THR A 79 12.95 -23.19 2.06
N THR A 80 14.27 -23.13 2.28
CA THR A 80 14.98 -24.12 3.09
C THR A 80 15.30 -23.52 4.45
N LYS A 81 14.86 -24.21 5.51
CA LYS A 81 15.16 -23.86 6.91
C LYS A 81 15.72 -25.06 7.65
N TYR A 82 16.67 -24.81 8.53
CA TYR A 82 17.18 -25.80 9.48
C TYR A 82 16.75 -25.41 10.89
N SER A 83 16.28 -26.40 11.64
CA SER A 83 15.79 -26.20 12.99
C SER A 83 16.55 -27.10 13.97
N TYR A 84 16.88 -26.55 15.13
CA TYR A 84 17.65 -27.20 16.18
C TYR A 84 16.99 -26.95 17.54
N GLU A 85 17.06 -27.96 18.40
CA GLU A 85 16.58 -27.86 19.78
C GLU A 85 17.80 -27.67 20.69
N LEU A 86 17.85 -26.54 21.38
CA LEU A 86 18.81 -26.27 22.44
C LEU A 86 18.12 -26.54 23.77
N VAL A 87 18.66 -27.46 24.55
CA VAL A 87 18.15 -27.77 25.88
C VAL A 87 19.29 -27.59 26.87
N LYS A 88 19.04 -26.82 27.93
CA LYS A 88 19.92 -26.69 29.07
C LYS A 88 19.20 -27.20 30.31
N VAL A 89 19.84 -28.09 31.06
CA VAL A 89 19.36 -28.63 32.33
C VAL A 89 20.54 -28.72 33.29
N ASP A 90 20.40 -28.19 34.50
CA ASP A 90 21.43 -28.27 35.54
C ASP A 90 22.82 -27.81 35.07
N GLY A 91 22.88 -26.74 34.28
CA GLY A 91 24.15 -26.21 33.78
C GLY A 91 24.67 -26.88 32.50
N VAL A 92 24.15 -28.03 32.10
CA VAL A 92 24.60 -28.76 30.91
C VAL A 92 23.71 -28.40 29.72
N ALA A 93 24.30 -27.85 28.67
CA ALA A 93 23.63 -27.53 27.42
C ALA A 93 23.89 -28.62 26.36
N ALA A 94 22.84 -28.98 25.63
CA ALA A 94 22.88 -29.90 24.50
C ALA A 94 22.09 -29.32 23.33
N VAL A 95 22.56 -29.58 22.11
CA VAL A 95 21.87 -29.20 20.88
C VAL A 95 21.59 -30.44 20.07
N THR A 96 20.38 -30.56 19.55
CA THR A 96 20.00 -31.66 18.65
C THR A 96 19.30 -31.11 17.42
N GLU A 97 19.34 -31.89 16.33
CA GLU A 97 18.51 -31.55 15.17
C GLU A 97 17.03 -31.72 15.50
N SER A 98 16.23 -30.70 15.18
CA SER A 98 14.77 -30.82 15.25
C SER A 98 14.27 -31.78 14.17
N SER A 99 13.34 -32.66 14.53
CA SER A 99 12.68 -33.58 13.59
C SER A 99 11.64 -32.86 12.72
N SER A 100 11.16 -31.70 13.16
CA SER A 100 10.22 -30.85 12.44
C SER A 100 10.92 -29.64 11.83
N GLU A 101 10.41 -29.19 10.68
CA GLU A 101 10.94 -28.02 9.94
C GLU A 101 10.84 -26.73 10.75
N MET A 102 9.82 -26.66 11.61
CA MET A 102 9.63 -25.66 12.67
C MET A 102 9.63 -26.44 13.98
N CYS A 103 10.23 -25.96 15.07
CA CYS A 103 10.36 -26.73 16.33
C CYS A 103 9.01 -27.23 16.92
N LYS A 104 9.06 -27.93 18.06
CA LYS A 104 7.89 -28.52 18.74
C LYS A 104 6.74 -27.52 18.97
N GLY A 105 7.03 -26.23 18.92
CA GLY A 105 6.07 -25.15 18.72
C GLY A 105 5.83 -24.37 20.00
N VAL A 106 5.27 -23.17 19.83
CA VAL A 106 5.30 -22.05 20.79
C VAL A 106 5.02 -22.40 22.26
N GLN A 107 4.23 -23.44 22.53
CA GLN A 107 3.90 -23.88 23.90
C GLN A 107 5.01 -24.68 24.60
N ASN A 108 6.02 -25.15 23.88
CA ASN A 108 7.00 -26.12 24.35
C ASN A 108 8.39 -25.53 24.56
N GLU A 109 8.75 -24.44 23.87
CA GLU A 109 10.04 -23.79 24.02
C GLU A 109 9.91 -22.49 24.83
N ASP A 110 10.91 -22.18 25.65
CA ASP A 110 10.99 -20.89 26.33
C ASP A 110 11.26 -19.76 25.33
N PHE A 111 12.10 -20.03 24.32
CA PHE A 111 12.44 -19.09 23.26
C PHE A 111 12.54 -19.75 21.89
N ILE A 112 12.19 -18.99 20.86
CA ILE A 112 12.50 -19.28 19.46
C ILE A 112 13.44 -18.20 18.96
N VAL A 113 14.63 -18.57 18.53
CA VAL A 113 15.61 -17.68 17.91
C VAL A 113 15.66 -18.01 16.41
N ARG A 114 15.22 -17.08 15.57
CA ARG A 114 15.22 -17.24 14.12
C ARG A 114 16.29 -16.37 13.49
N TYR A 115 17.30 -16.98 12.89
CA TYR A 115 18.28 -16.32 12.03
C TYR A 115 17.73 -16.20 10.61
N ILE A 116 17.85 -15.01 10.03
CA ILE A 116 17.34 -14.73 8.69
C ILE A 116 18.22 -15.31 7.57
N SER A 117 19.46 -15.66 7.89
CA SER A 117 20.42 -16.28 6.97
C SER A 117 21.44 -17.14 7.73
N TYR A 118 22.14 -18.03 7.02
CA TYR A 118 23.28 -18.76 7.59
C TYR A 118 24.44 -17.81 7.97
N ASP A 119 24.68 -16.76 7.19
CA ASP A 119 25.72 -15.77 7.50
C ASP A 119 25.42 -15.01 8.81
N ALA A 120 24.13 -14.70 9.07
CA ALA A 120 23.71 -14.09 10.32
C ALA A 120 24.00 -15.02 11.52
N LEU A 121 23.67 -16.31 11.39
CA LEU A 121 24.05 -17.31 12.39
C LEU A 121 25.57 -17.32 12.60
N LYS A 122 26.34 -17.48 11.53
CA LYS A 122 27.80 -17.62 11.59
C LYS A 122 28.45 -16.42 12.26
N SER A 123 28.05 -15.21 11.88
CA SER A 123 28.50 -13.95 12.48
C SER A 123 28.23 -13.91 13.99
N HIS A 124 27.09 -14.43 14.44
CA HIS A 124 26.76 -14.54 15.85
C HIS A 124 27.60 -15.63 16.56
N LEU A 125 27.76 -16.82 15.95
CA LEU A 125 28.54 -17.93 16.53
C LEU A 125 30.03 -17.64 16.68
N GLU A 126 30.60 -16.71 15.90
CA GLU A 126 31.99 -16.26 16.04
C GLU A 126 32.24 -15.51 17.36
N ASN A 127 31.21 -14.88 17.93
CA ASN A 127 31.26 -14.20 19.22
C ASN A 127 29.87 -14.25 19.88
N PRO A 128 29.48 -15.41 20.45
CA PRO A 128 28.12 -15.66 20.94
C PRO A 128 27.93 -14.96 22.28
N ASN A 129 27.72 -13.64 22.24
CA ASN A 129 27.47 -12.86 23.44
C ASN A 129 26.06 -12.27 23.42
N PHE A 130 25.48 -12.11 24.61
CA PHE A 130 24.11 -11.62 24.72
C PHE A 130 23.91 -10.23 24.12
N ASN A 131 24.90 -9.34 24.26
CA ASN A 131 24.80 -7.96 23.80
C ASN A 131 24.66 -7.90 22.27
N ARG A 132 25.37 -8.77 21.53
CA ARG A 132 25.21 -8.92 20.09
C ARG A 132 23.85 -9.49 19.75
N MET A 133 23.42 -10.54 20.44
CA MET A 133 22.08 -11.08 20.26
C MET A 133 21.00 -10.00 20.44
N LYS A 134 21.13 -9.13 21.45
CA LYS A 134 20.23 -7.98 21.70
C LYS A 134 20.28 -6.94 20.58
N LEU A 135 21.47 -6.59 20.08
CA LEU A 135 21.65 -5.62 19.00
C LEU A 135 21.13 -6.14 17.65
N GLU A 136 21.30 -7.43 17.39
CA GLU A 136 20.94 -8.10 16.14
C GLU A 136 19.48 -8.60 16.12
N ALA A 137 18.78 -8.55 17.27
CA ALA A 137 17.37 -8.91 17.44
C ALA A 137 16.38 -7.86 16.90
N ASP A 138 16.83 -6.90 16.10
CA ASP A 138 16.00 -5.89 15.46
C ASP A 138 15.22 -6.42 14.23
N GLY A 139 15.44 -7.70 13.87
CA GLY A 139 14.89 -8.35 12.70
C GLY A 139 15.77 -8.28 11.45
N THR A 140 16.88 -7.55 11.51
CA THR A 140 17.85 -7.47 10.41
C THR A 140 18.67 -8.75 10.31
N TYR A 141 19.02 -9.39 11.44
CA TYR A 141 19.88 -10.57 11.47
C TYR A 141 19.21 -11.75 12.15
N LEU A 142 18.52 -11.49 13.27
CA LEU A 142 17.75 -12.51 13.97
C LEU A 142 16.49 -11.93 14.59
N PHE A 143 15.57 -12.83 14.93
CA PHE A 143 14.39 -12.54 15.73
C PHE A 143 14.41 -13.44 16.96
N VAL A 144 14.05 -12.89 18.12
CA VAL A 144 13.90 -13.65 19.37
C VAL A 144 12.44 -13.58 19.81
N TYR A 145 11.79 -14.72 19.92
CA TYR A 145 10.40 -14.85 20.34
C TYR A 145 10.33 -15.63 21.66
N PRO A 146 9.94 -15.01 22.78
CA PRO A 146 9.68 -15.74 24.02
C PRO A 146 8.40 -16.55 23.86
N SER A 147 8.50 -17.84 23.56
CA SER A 147 7.38 -18.60 23.00
C SER A 147 6.39 -19.09 24.06
N LYS A 148 6.84 -19.81 25.08
CA LYS A 148 5.96 -20.36 26.14
C LYS A 148 5.31 -19.26 26.98
N TYR A 149 6.01 -18.14 27.14
CA TYR A 149 5.62 -17.10 28.07
C TYR A 149 4.80 -15.99 27.42
N ILE A 150 4.61 -15.95 26.10
CA ILE A 150 3.86 -14.88 25.44
C ILE A 150 2.52 -15.37 24.91
N GLU A 151 1.45 -14.74 25.40
CA GLU A 151 0.10 -14.87 24.84
C GLU A 151 -0.07 -13.98 23.60
N GLN A 152 -1.16 -14.20 22.86
CA GLN A 152 -1.54 -13.30 21.77
C GLN A 152 -1.60 -11.86 22.28
N GLY A 153 -0.88 -10.95 21.61
CA GLY A 153 -0.77 -9.55 22.05
C GLY A 153 0.47 -9.21 22.88
N MET A 154 1.48 -10.09 22.93
CA MET A 154 2.78 -9.86 23.57
C MET A 154 2.73 -9.80 25.11
N THR A 155 1.64 -10.24 25.74
CA THR A 155 1.49 -10.28 27.20
C THR A 155 2.19 -11.51 27.77
N ILE A 156 2.92 -11.35 28.88
CA ILE A 156 3.54 -12.49 29.56
C ILE A 156 2.48 -13.28 30.34
N SER A 157 2.27 -14.56 30.01
CA SER A 157 1.26 -15.43 30.62
C SER A 157 1.52 -15.67 32.11
N ASP A 158 2.77 -15.92 32.49
CA ASP A 158 3.22 -16.06 33.88
C ASP A 158 4.47 -15.21 34.17
N PRO A 159 4.31 -13.94 34.58
CA PRO A 159 5.42 -13.07 34.90
C PRO A 159 6.27 -13.56 36.08
N ALA A 160 5.68 -14.34 37.00
CA ALA A 160 6.38 -14.85 38.18
C ALA A 160 7.32 -16.00 37.79
N GLU A 161 6.83 -16.99 37.05
CA GLU A 161 7.66 -18.09 36.50
C GLU A 161 8.75 -17.53 35.59
N PHE A 162 8.40 -16.61 34.68
CA PHE A 162 9.37 -15.99 33.77
C PHE A 162 10.48 -15.25 34.54
N LYS A 163 10.11 -14.45 35.54
CA LYS A 163 11.09 -13.74 36.38
C LYS A 163 11.91 -14.69 37.25
N GLN A 164 11.33 -15.77 37.75
CA GLN A 164 12.06 -16.77 38.51
C GLN A 164 13.13 -17.44 37.65
N LYS A 165 12.77 -17.80 36.42
CA LYS A 165 13.65 -18.55 35.50
C LYS A 165 14.71 -17.68 34.83
N PHE A 166 14.35 -16.46 34.41
CA PHE A 166 15.24 -15.58 33.64
C PHE A 166 15.65 -14.31 34.38
N GLY A 167 15.30 -14.16 35.66
CA GLY A 167 15.58 -12.95 36.42
C GLY A 167 17.07 -12.60 36.50
N ALA A 168 17.94 -13.58 36.64
CA ALA A 168 19.39 -13.37 36.67
C ALA A 168 19.88 -12.78 35.34
N LEU A 169 19.58 -13.46 34.22
CA LEU A 169 19.83 -12.98 32.87
C LEU A 169 19.31 -11.55 32.65
N LEU A 170 18.04 -11.30 33.02
CA LEU A 170 17.41 -9.99 32.85
C LEU A 170 18.18 -8.89 33.60
N ASN A 171 18.55 -9.14 34.85
CA ASN A 171 19.26 -8.17 35.68
C ASN A 171 20.70 -7.93 35.23
N ASN A 172 21.36 -8.93 34.63
CA ASN A 172 22.74 -8.80 34.17
C ASN A 172 22.85 -8.06 32.84
N TYR A 173 21.86 -8.20 31.95
CA TYR A 173 21.95 -7.71 30.57
C TYR A 173 20.96 -6.61 30.19
N PHE A 174 20.00 -6.29 31.05
CA PHE A 174 19.03 -5.23 30.81
C PHE A 174 18.98 -4.22 31.94
N THR A 175 18.70 -2.97 31.56
CA THR A 175 18.38 -1.93 32.53
C THR A 175 17.03 -2.20 33.18
N GLN A 176 16.83 -1.73 34.41
CA GLN A 176 15.55 -1.87 35.12
C GLN A 176 14.36 -1.29 34.33
N GLN A 177 14.59 -0.26 33.51
CA GLN A 177 13.58 0.32 32.65
C GLN A 177 13.21 -0.61 31.48
N GLU A 178 14.19 -1.27 30.86
CA GLU A 178 13.96 -2.28 29.83
C GLU A 178 13.22 -3.49 30.40
N ILE A 179 13.65 -3.99 31.56
CA ILE A 179 12.97 -5.10 32.26
C ILE A 179 11.51 -4.73 32.55
N LYS A 180 11.26 -3.52 33.09
CA LYS A 180 9.90 -3.05 33.35
C LYS A 180 9.07 -2.97 32.07
N THR A 181 9.67 -2.54 30.96
CA THR A 181 8.98 -2.44 29.67
C THR A 181 8.69 -3.82 29.07
N MET A 182 9.55 -4.81 29.30
CA MET A 182 9.35 -6.20 28.88
C MET A 182 8.29 -6.92 29.72
N LEU A 183 8.30 -6.73 31.04
CA LEU A 183 7.36 -7.36 31.98
C LEU A 183 5.99 -6.67 32.02
N SER A 184 5.91 -5.43 31.55
CA SER A 184 4.68 -4.66 31.44
C SER A 184 4.59 -4.10 30.02
N PRO A 185 4.45 -4.97 29.00
CA PRO A 185 4.30 -4.51 27.64
C PRO A 185 3.06 -3.62 27.61
N LYS A 186 3.23 -2.37 27.16
CA LYS A 186 2.09 -1.51 26.85
C LYS A 186 1.16 -2.31 25.95
N THR A 187 -0.09 -2.46 26.37
CA THR A 187 -1.09 -3.21 25.60
C THR A 187 -1.13 -2.66 24.18
N ALA A 188 -1.38 -3.52 23.19
CA ALA A 188 -1.48 -3.10 21.79
C ALA A 188 -2.45 -1.91 21.59
N GLU A 189 -3.44 -1.77 22.48
CA GLU A 189 -4.38 -0.66 22.57
C GLU A 189 -3.71 0.70 22.88
N GLU A 190 -2.60 0.72 23.62
CA GLU A 190 -1.87 1.95 23.96
C GLU A 190 -0.80 2.33 22.91
N ARG A 191 -0.41 1.40 22.02
CA ARG A 191 0.61 1.65 20.98
C ARG A 191 0.07 2.24 19.68
N GLU A 192 -1.24 2.27 19.46
CA GLU A 192 -1.83 2.56 18.14
C GLU A 192 -2.95 3.64 18.08
N PRO A 193 -2.92 4.79 18.78
CA PRO A 193 -3.77 5.90 18.38
C PRO A 193 -3.18 6.74 17.24
N SER A 194 -1.86 6.68 16.98
CA SER A 194 -1.23 7.61 16.02
C SER A 194 -1.37 7.20 14.55
N SER A 195 -1.39 5.90 14.23
CA SER A 195 -1.54 5.46 12.83
C SER A 195 -2.99 5.64 12.36
N VAL A 196 -3.96 5.21 13.17
CA VAL A 196 -5.38 5.28 12.82
C VAL A 196 -5.85 6.73 12.70
N MET A 197 -5.42 7.62 13.60
CA MET A 197 -5.72 9.06 13.46
C MET A 197 -5.06 9.69 12.23
N SER A 198 -3.86 9.22 11.85
CA SER A 198 -3.20 9.67 10.61
C SER A 198 -3.98 9.23 9.37
N TYR A 199 -4.40 7.95 9.30
CA TYR A 199 -5.23 7.44 8.20
C TYR A 199 -6.58 8.15 8.11
N LEU A 200 -7.26 8.36 9.25
CA LEU A 200 -8.51 9.12 9.29
C LEU A 200 -8.31 10.56 8.81
N PHE A 201 -7.21 11.21 9.18
CA PHE A 201 -6.88 12.56 8.73
C PHE A 201 -6.68 12.63 7.21
N TYR A 202 -5.90 11.71 6.63
CA TYR A 202 -5.72 11.64 5.17
C TYR A 202 -7.00 11.28 4.43
N PHE A 203 -7.85 10.41 5.00
CA PHE A 203 -9.14 10.07 4.42
C PHE A 203 -10.09 11.27 4.37
N ILE A 204 -10.14 12.08 5.44
CA ILE A 204 -10.94 13.30 5.50
C ILE A 204 -10.42 14.34 4.48
N ILE A 205 -9.10 14.55 4.40
CA ILE A 205 -8.52 15.47 3.42
C ILE A 205 -8.82 14.99 1.99
N GLY A 206 -8.65 13.70 1.72
CA GLY A 206 -8.92 13.11 0.42
C GLY A 206 -10.37 13.29 -0.01
N THR A 207 -11.33 13.08 0.90
CA THR A 207 -12.76 13.29 0.61
C THR A 207 -13.11 14.75 0.35
N VAL A 208 -12.54 15.70 1.11
CA VAL A 208 -12.75 17.13 0.87
C VAL A 208 -12.20 17.56 -0.50
N VAL A 209 -10.99 17.13 -0.85
CA VAL A 209 -10.38 17.44 -2.16
C VAL A 209 -11.22 16.87 -3.30
N ALA A 210 -11.70 15.63 -3.18
CA ALA A 210 -12.55 15.01 -4.18
C ALA A 210 -13.87 15.78 -4.40
N VAL A 211 -14.52 16.20 -3.32
CA VAL A 211 -15.76 17.00 -3.40
C VAL A 211 -15.52 18.34 -4.08
N VAL A 212 -14.43 19.04 -3.76
CA VAL A 212 -14.06 20.32 -4.40
C VAL A 212 -13.84 20.14 -5.91
N LEU A 213 -13.14 19.07 -6.32
CA LEU A 213 -12.92 18.77 -7.73
C LEU A 213 -14.22 18.45 -8.47
N ILE A 214 -15.12 17.68 -7.85
CA ILE A 214 -16.44 17.36 -8.43
C ILE A 214 -17.27 18.64 -8.62
N ILE A 215 -17.31 19.51 -7.60
CA ILE A 215 -18.02 20.79 -7.70
C ILE A 215 -17.43 21.67 -8.81
N GLY A 216 -16.10 21.80 -8.86
CA GLY A 216 -15.41 22.55 -9.92
C GLY A 216 -15.70 22.00 -11.31
N PHE A 217 -15.78 20.68 -11.46
CA PHE A 217 -16.14 20.03 -12.71
C PHE A 217 -17.59 20.29 -13.13
N ILE A 218 -18.55 20.23 -12.19
CA ILE A 218 -19.96 20.55 -12.46
C ILE A 218 -20.12 22.01 -12.90
N LEU A 219 -19.43 22.94 -12.21
CA LEU A 219 -19.48 24.36 -12.54
C LEU A 219 -18.86 24.67 -13.92
N THR A 220 -17.83 23.93 -14.34
CA THR A 220 -17.21 24.12 -15.67
C THR A 220 -18.03 23.51 -16.81
N GLN A 221 -18.73 22.39 -16.58
CA GLN A 221 -19.65 21.78 -17.57
C GLN A 221 -20.92 22.61 -17.80
N SER A 222 -21.26 23.53 -16.89
CA SER A 222 -22.47 24.34 -16.98
C SER A 222 -22.41 25.42 -18.07
N LYS A 223 -21.23 25.71 -18.63
CA LYS A 223 -21.11 26.55 -19.83
C LYS A 223 -21.36 25.70 -21.08
N LYS A 224 -22.63 25.42 -21.36
CA LYS A 224 -23.06 24.80 -22.62
C LYS A 224 -22.60 25.73 -23.78
N PRO A 225 -21.83 25.25 -24.78
CA PRO A 225 -21.38 26.09 -25.88
C PRO A 225 -22.58 26.46 -26.77
N GLU A 226 -23.13 27.65 -26.56
CA GLU A 226 -24.29 28.25 -27.25
C GLU A 226 -24.05 28.53 -28.76
N ILE A 227 -22.90 28.11 -29.29
CA ILE A 227 -22.42 28.54 -30.62
C ILE A 227 -22.87 27.59 -31.74
N LYS A 228 -23.12 26.29 -31.47
CA LYS A 228 -23.51 25.34 -32.54
C LYS A 228 -24.98 25.41 -32.91
N GLU A 229 -25.85 25.74 -31.96
CA GLU A 229 -27.31 25.75 -32.14
C GLU A 229 -27.77 26.88 -33.09
N ASN A 230 -27.09 28.04 -33.04
CA ASN A 230 -27.41 29.18 -33.90
C ASN A 230 -27.04 28.96 -35.38
N LEU A 231 -26.01 28.14 -35.67
CA LEU A 231 -25.57 27.88 -37.04
C LEU A 231 -26.55 26.95 -37.78
N GLU A 232 -27.03 25.91 -37.10
CA GLU A 232 -28.02 24.97 -37.65
C GLU A 232 -29.38 25.65 -37.84
N LEU A 233 -29.80 26.49 -36.88
CA LEU A 233 -31.03 27.25 -36.97
C LEU A 233 -31.03 28.22 -38.16
N ALA A 234 -29.96 28.99 -38.34
CA ALA A 234 -29.83 29.92 -39.45
C ALA A 234 -29.81 29.21 -40.82
N ALA A 235 -29.14 28.05 -40.91
CA ALA A 235 -29.12 27.24 -42.13
C ALA A 235 -30.51 26.71 -42.50
N TYR A 236 -31.27 26.24 -41.50
CA TYR A 236 -32.65 25.78 -41.69
C TYR A 236 -33.55 26.91 -42.18
N ILE A 237 -33.55 28.06 -41.49
CA ILE A 237 -34.39 29.21 -41.87
C ILE A 237 -34.08 29.65 -43.31
N LYS A 238 -32.79 29.76 -43.66
CA LYS A 238 -32.36 30.13 -45.02
C LYS A 238 -32.85 29.13 -46.07
N SER A 239 -32.79 27.84 -45.78
CA SER A 239 -33.26 26.79 -46.69
C SER A 239 -34.77 26.85 -46.89
N SER A 240 -35.55 27.00 -45.82
CA SER A 240 -37.00 27.10 -45.89
C SER A 240 -37.46 28.35 -46.66
N LEU A 241 -36.83 29.50 -46.43
CA LEU A 241 -37.14 30.71 -47.19
C LEU A 241 -36.81 30.54 -48.69
N ALA A 242 -35.72 29.87 -49.03
CA ALA A 242 -35.36 29.57 -50.42
C ALA A 242 -36.35 28.61 -51.11
N GLN A 243 -37.08 27.79 -50.34
CA GLN A 243 -38.16 26.92 -50.84
C GLN A 243 -39.51 27.65 -51.01
N GLY A 244 -39.58 28.94 -50.66
CA GLY A 244 -40.78 29.77 -50.86
C GLY A 244 -41.75 29.81 -49.68
N TYR A 245 -41.36 29.26 -48.51
CA TYR A 245 -42.16 29.39 -47.29
C TYR A 245 -42.13 30.83 -46.78
N GLN A 246 -43.26 31.32 -46.25
CA GLN A 246 -43.36 32.64 -45.64
C GLN A 246 -42.68 32.65 -44.27
N GLU A 247 -42.08 33.78 -43.88
CA GLU A 247 -41.35 33.94 -42.60
C GLU A 247 -42.17 33.46 -41.39
N GLU A 248 -43.45 33.83 -41.32
CA GLU A 248 -44.34 33.46 -40.23
C GLU A 248 -44.59 31.95 -40.14
N GLN A 249 -44.63 31.25 -41.29
CA GLN A 249 -44.80 29.80 -41.34
C GLN A 249 -43.56 29.08 -40.80
N VAL A 250 -42.37 29.57 -41.17
CA VAL A 250 -41.08 29.03 -40.69
C VAL A 250 -40.93 29.28 -39.19
N ARG A 251 -41.27 30.49 -38.73
CA ARG A 251 -41.30 30.87 -37.31
C ARG A 251 -42.23 29.95 -36.51
N GLN A 252 -43.46 29.75 -36.98
CA GLN A 252 -44.43 28.90 -36.30
C GLN A 252 -43.99 27.42 -36.26
N ALA A 253 -43.40 26.91 -37.35
CA ALA A 253 -42.88 25.54 -37.41
C ALA A 253 -41.71 25.31 -36.43
N LEU A 254 -40.80 26.30 -36.30
CA LEU A 254 -39.70 26.24 -35.33
C LEU A 254 -40.20 26.27 -33.88
N LEU A 255 -41.18 27.14 -33.59
CA LEU A 255 -41.80 27.20 -32.26
C LEU A 255 -42.54 25.89 -31.92
N GLN A 256 -43.27 25.32 -32.87
CA GLN A 256 -43.93 24.02 -32.71
C GLN A 256 -42.93 22.87 -32.51
N SER A 257 -41.73 22.99 -33.07
CA SER A 257 -40.64 22.03 -32.89
C SER A 257 -39.87 22.20 -31.57
N GLY A 258 -40.29 23.13 -30.70
CA GLY A 258 -39.74 23.34 -29.37
C GLY A 258 -38.55 24.30 -29.31
N TRP A 259 -38.26 25.04 -30.37
CA TRP A 259 -37.20 26.05 -30.36
C TRP A 259 -37.56 27.23 -29.46
N ASN A 260 -36.55 27.79 -28.79
CA ASN A 260 -36.74 28.96 -27.94
C ASN A 260 -37.19 30.18 -28.79
N PRO A 261 -38.28 30.88 -28.43
CA PRO A 261 -38.77 32.02 -29.20
C PRO A 261 -37.72 33.11 -29.44
N LYS A 262 -36.90 33.39 -28.43
CA LYS A 262 -35.85 34.41 -28.51
C LYS A 262 -34.74 34.03 -29.49
N SER A 263 -34.33 32.76 -29.51
CA SER A 263 -33.33 32.27 -30.48
C SER A 263 -33.83 32.35 -31.91
N VAL A 264 -35.13 32.09 -32.13
CA VAL A 264 -35.78 32.24 -33.44
C VAL A 264 -35.81 33.72 -33.85
N ASP A 265 -36.21 34.63 -32.97
CA ASP A 265 -36.19 36.08 -33.19
C ASP A 265 -34.80 36.61 -33.55
N ASP A 266 -33.80 36.24 -32.74
CA ASP A 266 -32.41 36.67 -32.92
C ASP A 266 -31.84 36.14 -34.26
N ALA A 267 -32.19 34.91 -34.66
CA ALA A 267 -31.80 34.35 -35.93
C ALA A 267 -32.38 35.14 -37.13
N PHE A 268 -33.69 35.43 -37.14
CA PHE A 268 -34.31 36.25 -38.18
C PHE A 268 -33.72 37.67 -38.25
N LYS A 269 -33.49 38.29 -37.08
CA LYS A 269 -32.87 39.62 -36.99
C LYS A 269 -31.45 39.62 -37.55
N SER A 270 -30.66 38.58 -37.26
CA SER A 270 -29.28 38.46 -37.75
C SER A 270 -29.23 38.34 -39.27
N MET A 271 -30.15 37.59 -39.89
CA MET A 271 -30.24 37.46 -41.35
C MET A 271 -30.67 38.74 -42.06
N ASN A 272 -31.66 39.46 -41.50
CA ASN A 272 -32.14 40.73 -42.07
C ASN A 272 -31.04 41.81 -42.01
N SER A 273 -30.24 41.78 -40.94
CA SER A 273 -29.06 42.64 -40.80
C SER A 273 -27.97 42.28 -41.82
N ALA A 274 -27.74 40.99 -42.08
CA ALA A 274 -26.75 40.53 -43.07
C ALA A 274 -27.16 40.87 -44.51
N ASN A 275 -28.45 40.76 -44.87
CA ASN A 275 -28.95 41.10 -46.20
C ASN A 275 -28.91 42.62 -46.47
N SER A 276 -29.08 43.44 -45.44
CA SER A 276 -28.99 44.90 -45.54
C SER A 276 -27.55 45.41 -45.73
N ALA A 277 -26.55 44.58 -45.41
CA ALA A 277 -25.13 44.92 -45.52
C ALA A 277 -24.45 44.41 -46.81
N ALA A 278 -25.17 43.72 -47.70
CA ALA A 278 -24.62 43.28 -48.97
C ALA A 278 -24.34 44.49 -49.89
N PRO A 279 -23.07 44.76 -50.27
CA PRO A 279 -22.73 45.92 -51.10
C PRO A 279 -23.37 45.80 -52.47
N ALA A 280 -24.05 46.86 -52.91
CA ALA A 280 -24.67 46.98 -54.22
C ALA A 280 -23.69 46.52 -55.31
N GLN A 281 -23.94 45.35 -55.90
CA GLN A 281 -23.12 44.84 -56.99
C GLN A 281 -23.25 45.78 -58.17
N LYS A 282 -22.17 46.55 -58.38
CA LYS A 282 -21.95 47.43 -59.52
C LYS A 282 -22.10 46.60 -60.79
N GLN A 283 -23.20 46.80 -61.53
CA GLN A 283 -23.43 46.20 -62.85
C GLN A 283 -22.24 46.55 -63.76
N GLN A 284 -21.28 45.64 -63.90
CA GLN A 284 -20.25 45.74 -64.92
C GLN A 284 -20.88 45.31 -66.25
N ASN A 285 -21.33 46.33 -66.97
CA ASN A 285 -21.76 46.28 -68.35
C ASN A 285 -20.55 45.86 -69.21
N ILE A 286 -20.44 44.58 -69.57
CA ILE A 286 -19.46 44.10 -70.55
C ILE A 286 -20.04 44.39 -71.92
N GLY A 287 -19.63 45.54 -72.48
CA GLY A 287 -19.86 45.88 -73.87
C GLY A 287 -19.12 44.89 -74.78
N ILE A 288 -19.88 44.38 -75.74
CA ILE A 288 -19.45 43.54 -76.85
C ILE A 288 -18.57 44.38 -77.80
N ALA A 289 -17.44 43.81 -78.22
CA ALA A 289 -16.79 44.10 -79.49
C ALA A 289 -16.30 42.77 -80.08
#